data_AF-A0A974CXL8-F1
#
_entry.id   AF-A0A974CXL8-F1
#
_cell.length_a   1.000
_cell.length_b   1.000
_cell.length_c   1.000
_cell.angle_alpha   90.00
_cell.angle_beta   90.00
_cell.angle_gamma   90.00
#
_symmetry.space_group_name_H-M   'P 1'
#
loop_
_entity.id
_entity.type
_entity.pdbx_description
1 polymer ?
#
loop_
_entity_poly.entity_id
_entity_poly.type
_entity_poly.pdbx_seq_one_letter_code
_entity_poly.pdbx_strand_id
1 'polypeptide(L)'
;MSKEEKDTKITINETEEEDDYSGKRKAGRVLPIFIIGLLATCYYIFVVELCIFTVQLLEAKVTFLVIFHLLFLLCVWCYLRTVMTPPAVPPEKFRPSESDKQLYLSDERPQVLQEILIRAAKDLPIYTKDPKGDVRYCTTCHVIKPDRCHHCPVCNVCILKLDHHCVFLNNCVGFSNYKFFLLAVMYGVLLCIFTSAVSLYCSILFWTHQLPNSPSKVPIIVLFSLTTIFAIILFLFLFTHFVLALLNVTSRENKDNTVDDTADDTADDTTEENNPYYLGFSKNLREVFGNEKKYWFLPIFSSLGDGVSFPMGEVTMDIEKNAAIAAKPPSESHSQLLEVKTTQKP
;
A
#
# COMPACT_ATOMS: atom_id res chain seq x y z
N MET A 1 40.06 -3.93 1.92
CA MET A 1 39.28 -4.49 3.04
C MET A 1 39.63 -5.95 3.18
N SER A 2 40.06 -6.37 4.38
CA SER A 2 40.23 -7.80 4.67
C SER A 2 38.86 -8.48 4.73
N LYS A 3 38.81 -9.80 4.54
CA LYS A 3 37.56 -10.59 4.64
C LYS A 3 36.88 -10.39 5.99
N GLU A 4 37.67 -10.31 7.05
CA GLU A 4 37.27 -10.10 8.44
C GLU A 4 36.61 -8.72 8.67
N GLU A 5 37.14 -7.68 8.03
CA GLU A 5 36.58 -6.32 8.07
C GLU A 5 35.24 -6.23 7.33
N LYS A 6 35.07 -7.01 6.25
CA LYS A 6 33.81 -7.12 5.52
C LYS A 6 32.74 -7.86 6.31
N ASP A 7 33.11 -8.99 6.91
CA ASP A 7 32.21 -9.82 7.73
C ASP A 7 31.74 -9.05 8.97
N THR A 8 32.65 -8.36 9.66
CA THR A 8 32.32 -7.51 10.82
C THR A 8 31.35 -6.39 10.45
N LYS A 9 31.55 -5.72 9.30
CA LYS A 9 30.68 -4.64 8.83
C LYS A 9 29.29 -5.14 8.44
N ILE A 10 29.19 -6.36 7.88
CA ILE A 10 27.91 -7.01 7.58
C ILE A 10 27.17 -7.30 8.88
N THR A 11 27.82 -7.91 9.87
CA THR A 11 27.19 -8.23 11.15
C THR A 11 26.70 -6.98 11.89
N ILE A 12 27.49 -5.90 11.90
CA ILE A 12 27.07 -4.63 12.51
C ILE A 12 25.81 -4.08 11.83
N ASN A 13 25.79 -4.04 10.50
CA ASN A 13 24.62 -3.57 9.75
C ASN A 13 23.37 -4.44 10.00
N GLU A 14 23.53 -5.76 10.06
CA GLU A 14 22.42 -6.68 10.37
C GLU A 14 21.86 -6.43 11.78
N THR A 15 22.73 -6.21 12.77
CA THR A 15 22.29 -5.88 14.13
C THR A 15 21.59 -4.53 14.22
N GLU A 16 22.08 -3.51 13.53
CA GLU A 16 21.44 -2.18 13.48
C GLU A 16 20.05 -2.24 12.82
N GLU A 17 19.91 -3.01 11.74
CA GLU A 17 18.62 -3.22 11.08
C GLU A 17 17.63 -3.96 11.97
N GLU A 18 18.06 -5.03 12.65
CA GLU A 18 17.21 -5.79 13.56
C GLU A 18 16.72 -4.94 14.74
N ASP A 19 17.59 -4.09 15.27
CA ASP A 19 17.25 -3.11 16.31
C ASP A 19 16.23 -2.07 15.82
N ASP A 20 16.37 -1.54 14.60
CA ASP A 20 15.38 -0.64 13.99
C ASP A 20 14.02 -1.34 13.80
N TYR A 21 14.00 -2.57 13.27
CA TYR A 21 12.77 -3.35 13.12
C TYR A 21 12.14 -3.68 14.48
N SER A 22 12.94 -3.96 15.50
CA SER A 22 12.47 -4.14 16.89
C SER A 22 11.84 -2.87 17.44
N GLY A 23 12.47 -1.70 17.22
CA GLY A 23 11.94 -0.39 17.56
C GLY A 23 10.58 -0.12 16.90
N LYS A 24 10.48 -0.37 15.59
CA LYS A 24 9.22 -0.25 14.83
C LYS A 24 8.12 -1.17 15.35
N ARG A 25 8.44 -2.42 15.72
CA ARG A 25 7.50 -3.37 16.34
C ARG A 25 6.99 -2.88 17.70
N LYS A 26 7.85 -2.30 18.53
CA LYS A 26 7.46 -1.72 19.83
C LYS A 26 6.56 -0.49 19.64
N ALA A 27 6.98 0.44 18.79
CA ALA A 27 6.19 1.63 18.45
C ALA A 27 4.81 1.27 17.89
N GLY A 28 4.76 0.27 16.99
CA GLY A 28 3.54 -0.25 16.40
C GLY A 28 2.52 -0.73 17.43
N ARG A 29 2.94 -1.28 18.59
CA ARG A 29 1.98 -1.70 19.63
C ARG A 29 1.34 -0.54 20.38
N VAL A 30 2.04 0.59 20.50
CA VAL A 30 1.61 1.75 21.30
C VAL A 30 0.82 2.75 20.45
N LEU A 31 1.22 2.96 19.19
CA LEU A 31 0.65 3.99 18.32
C LEU A 31 -0.85 3.84 18.05
N PRO A 32 -1.41 2.64 17.81
CA PRO A 32 -2.86 2.47 17.65
C PRO A 32 -3.64 2.86 18.90
N ILE A 33 -3.10 2.54 20.09
CA ILE A 33 -3.71 2.91 21.37
C ILE A 33 -3.71 4.43 21.52
N PHE A 34 -2.59 5.07 21.18
CA PHE A 34 -2.48 6.53 21.16
C PHE A 34 -3.49 7.18 20.21
N ILE A 35 -3.67 6.65 18.99
CA ILE A 35 -4.66 7.14 18.03
C ILE A 35 -6.09 7.00 18.57
N ILE A 36 -6.42 5.87 19.18
CA ILE A 36 -7.74 5.68 19.82
C ILE A 36 -7.95 6.70 20.94
N GLY A 37 -6.94 6.95 21.77
CA GLY A 37 -6.99 7.99 22.80
C GLY A 37 -7.18 9.40 22.24
N LEU A 38 -6.51 9.72 21.13
CA LEU A 38 -6.67 11.00 20.42
C LEU A 38 -8.09 11.15 19.86
N LEU A 39 -8.64 10.10 19.23
CA LEU A 39 -10.00 10.10 18.71
C LEU A 39 -11.03 10.24 19.84
N ALA A 40 -10.84 9.56 20.96
CA ALA A 40 -11.71 9.69 22.14
C ALA A 40 -11.68 11.10 22.74
N THR A 41 -10.49 11.71 22.80
CA THR A 41 -10.32 13.11 23.27
C THR A 41 -11.01 14.08 22.31
N CYS A 42 -10.82 13.93 21.00
CA CYS A 42 -11.51 14.72 19.97
C CYS A 42 -13.04 14.59 20.09
N TYR A 43 -13.54 13.37 20.27
CA TYR A 43 -14.96 13.09 20.50
C TYR A 43 -15.48 13.82 21.73
N TYR A 44 -14.79 13.72 22.87
CA TYR A 44 -15.19 14.40 24.10
C TYR A 44 -15.28 15.92 23.91
N ILE A 45 -14.23 16.55 23.37
CA ILE A 45 -14.21 18.01 23.19
C ILE A 45 -15.30 18.44 22.21
N PHE A 46 -15.49 17.74 21.09
CA PHE A 46 -16.49 18.13 20.11
C PHE A 46 -17.92 17.92 20.64
N VAL A 47 -18.21 16.76 21.23
CA VAL A 47 -19.58 16.43 21.66
C VAL A 47 -19.94 17.17 22.95
N VAL A 48 -19.07 17.16 23.95
CA VAL A 48 -19.38 17.68 25.29
C VAL A 48 -19.08 19.18 25.36
N GLU A 49 -17.83 19.57 25.16
CA GLU A 49 -17.42 20.98 25.34
C GLU A 49 -18.04 21.89 24.27
N LEU A 50 -18.02 21.47 22.99
CA LEU A 50 -18.56 22.26 21.89
C LEU A 50 -20.08 22.09 21.76
N CYS A 51 -20.58 20.90 21.43
CA CYS A 51 -22.01 20.75 21.12
C CYS A 51 -22.92 20.88 22.34
N ILE A 52 -22.60 20.24 23.48
CA ILE A 52 -23.49 20.25 24.65
C ILE A 52 -23.39 21.59 25.39
N PHE A 53 -22.18 22.02 25.78
CA PHE A 53 -21.98 23.20 26.63
C PHE A 53 -21.93 24.54 25.88
N THR A 54 -21.41 24.58 24.65
CA THR A 54 -21.20 25.85 23.95
C THR A 54 -22.34 26.20 23.00
N VAL A 55 -22.78 25.27 22.17
CA VAL A 55 -23.84 25.53 21.18
C VAL A 55 -25.21 25.61 21.87
N GLN A 56 -25.85 26.77 21.82
CA GLN A 56 -27.16 27.00 22.45
C GLN A 56 -28.33 26.71 21.50
N LEU A 57 -28.16 26.95 20.20
CA LEU A 57 -29.21 26.72 19.20
C LEU A 57 -29.41 25.21 18.99
N LEU A 58 -30.61 24.72 19.31
CA LEU A 58 -30.95 23.30 19.25
C LEU A 58 -30.75 22.71 17.85
N GLU A 59 -31.20 23.41 16.81
CA GLU A 59 -31.10 22.95 15.43
C GLU A 59 -29.64 22.77 14.98
N ALA A 60 -28.79 23.75 15.30
CA ALA A 60 -27.34 23.65 15.02
C ALA A 60 -26.70 22.51 15.81
N LYS A 61 -27.04 22.37 17.10
CA LYS A 61 -26.55 21.29 17.96
C LYS A 61 -26.87 19.90 17.39
N VAL A 62 -28.13 19.67 17.03
CA VAL A 62 -28.57 18.39 16.45
C VAL A 62 -27.87 18.13 15.12
N THR A 63 -27.79 19.14 14.25
CA THR A 63 -27.13 19.03 12.95
C THR A 63 -25.65 18.67 13.10
N PHE A 64 -24.92 19.37 13.99
CA PHE A 64 -23.51 19.10 14.23
C PHE A 64 -23.28 17.71 14.79
N LEU A 65 -24.10 17.28 15.76
CA LEU A 65 -24.00 15.95 16.36
C LEU A 65 -24.27 14.85 15.33
N VAL A 66 -25.31 14.96 14.51
CA VAL A 66 -25.65 13.94 13.50
C VAL A 66 -24.52 13.78 12.48
N ILE A 67 -24.03 14.88 11.91
CA ILE A 67 -22.96 14.84 10.91
C ILE A 67 -21.66 14.31 11.53
N PHE A 68 -21.30 14.80 12.73
CA PHE A 68 -20.10 14.35 13.42
C PHE A 68 -20.13 12.86 13.72
N HIS A 69 -21.23 12.33 14.26
CA HIS A 69 -21.33 10.91 14.59
C HIS A 69 -21.26 10.04 13.34
N LEU A 70 -21.89 10.45 12.23
CA LEU A 70 -21.80 9.72 10.97
C LEU A 70 -20.35 9.63 10.48
N LEU A 71 -19.64 10.75 10.43
CA LEU A 71 -18.23 10.80 10.01
C LEU A 71 -17.31 10.06 10.99
N PHE A 72 -17.52 10.23 12.29
CA PHE A 72 -16.73 9.59 13.34
C PHE A 72 -16.87 8.07 13.29
N LEU A 73 -18.11 7.55 13.20
CA LEU A 73 -18.36 6.11 13.11
C LEU A 73 -17.76 5.51 11.84
N LEU A 74 -17.90 6.18 10.69
CA LEU A 74 -17.28 5.73 9.44
C LEU A 74 -15.75 5.75 9.53
N CYS A 75 -15.16 6.80 10.10
CA CYS A 75 -13.72 6.90 10.30
C CYS A 75 -13.20 5.78 11.20
N VAL A 76 -13.83 5.56 12.36
CA VAL A 76 -13.46 4.48 13.30
C VAL A 76 -13.65 3.11 12.65
N TRP A 77 -14.76 2.88 11.94
CA TRP A 77 -15.02 1.61 11.27
C TRP A 77 -13.95 1.30 10.21
N CYS A 78 -13.58 2.28 9.37
CA CYS A 78 -12.52 2.12 8.38
C CYS A 78 -11.15 1.90 9.04
N TYR A 79 -10.83 2.66 10.09
CA TYR A 79 -9.58 2.51 10.83
C TYR A 79 -9.45 1.10 11.43
N LEU A 80 -10.47 0.64 12.16
CA LEU A 80 -10.49 -0.70 12.76
C LEU A 80 -10.38 -1.79 11.69
N ARG A 81 -11.10 -1.65 10.56
CA ARG A 81 -10.97 -2.59 9.44
C ARG A 81 -9.57 -2.62 8.86
N THR A 82 -8.88 -1.49 8.79
CA THR A 82 -7.51 -1.44 8.29
C THR A 82 -6.53 -2.11 9.25
N VAL A 83 -6.66 -1.85 10.56
CA VAL A 83 -5.81 -2.44 11.61
C VAL A 83 -6.03 -3.93 11.73
N MET A 84 -7.30 -4.37 11.75
CA MET A 84 -7.67 -5.76 12.07
C MET A 84 -7.65 -6.70 10.86
N THR A 85 -7.63 -6.18 9.63
CA THR A 85 -7.52 -7.05 8.45
C THR A 85 -6.07 -7.50 8.29
N PRO A 86 -5.76 -8.81 8.45
CA PRO A 86 -4.41 -9.29 8.25
C PRO A 86 -3.97 -9.07 6.79
N PRO A 87 -2.69 -8.78 6.56
CA PRO A 87 -2.19 -8.60 5.21
C PRO A 87 -2.20 -9.94 4.48
N ALA A 88 -2.60 -9.94 3.21
CA ALA A 88 -2.61 -11.15 2.41
C ALA A 88 -1.18 -11.63 2.13
N VAL A 89 -0.95 -12.93 2.24
CA VAL A 89 0.35 -13.58 2.05
C VAL A 89 0.31 -14.51 0.83
N PRO A 90 1.45 -14.79 0.18
CA PRO A 90 1.49 -15.75 -0.93
C PRO A 90 0.93 -17.13 -0.55
N PRO A 91 0.07 -17.73 -1.40
CA PRO A 91 -0.47 -19.06 -1.17
C PRO A 91 0.60 -20.14 -1.34
N GLU A 92 0.32 -21.33 -0.83
CA GLU A 92 1.29 -22.44 -0.76
C GLU A 92 1.92 -22.82 -2.09
N LYS A 93 1.19 -22.69 -3.21
CA LYS A 93 1.70 -22.98 -4.56
C LYS A 93 2.94 -22.16 -4.94
N PHE A 94 3.17 -21.00 -4.33
CA PHE A 94 4.36 -20.17 -4.57
C PHE A 94 5.59 -20.59 -3.73
N ARG A 95 5.43 -21.54 -2.81
CA ARG A 95 6.54 -22.17 -2.12
C ARG A 95 7.11 -23.27 -3.00
N PRO A 96 8.43 -23.29 -3.26
CA PRO A 96 9.07 -24.42 -3.92
C PRO A 96 8.76 -25.72 -3.17
N SER A 97 8.72 -26.84 -3.90
CA SER A 97 8.61 -28.15 -3.28
C SER A 97 9.75 -28.37 -2.27
N GLU A 98 9.56 -29.21 -1.26
CA GLU A 98 10.63 -29.47 -0.27
C GLU A 98 11.91 -30.01 -0.93
N SER A 99 11.80 -30.78 -2.02
CA SER A 99 12.97 -31.19 -2.80
C SER A 99 13.68 -30.04 -3.48
N ASP A 100 12.95 -29.09 -4.08
CA ASP A 100 13.53 -27.93 -4.75
C ASP A 100 14.16 -26.96 -3.73
N LYS A 101 13.51 -26.82 -2.58
CA LYS A 101 14.02 -26.03 -1.44
C LYS A 101 15.32 -26.63 -0.89
N GLN A 102 15.37 -27.94 -0.67
CA GLN A 102 16.61 -28.61 -0.24
C GLN A 102 17.72 -28.45 -1.26
N LEU A 103 17.41 -28.60 -2.55
CA LEU A 103 18.37 -28.42 -3.62
C LEU A 103 18.90 -26.97 -3.65
N TYR A 104 18.01 -25.99 -3.53
CA TYR A 104 18.37 -24.57 -3.44
C TYR A 104 19.29 -24.28 -2.24
N LEU A 105 19.00 -24.85 -1.07
CA LEU A 105 19.81 -24.65 0.14
C LEU A 105 21.16 -25.40 0.10
N SER A 106 21.30 -26.39 -0.79
CA SER A 106 22.52 -27.20 -0.91
C SER A 106 23.56 -26.64 -1.90
N ASP A 107 23.20 -25.61 -2.67
CA ASP A 107 24.08 -25.00 -3.67
C ASP A 107 24.28 -23.50 -3.35
N GLU A 108 25.39 -22.93 -3.82
CA GLU A 108 25.71 -21.50 -3.63
C GLU A 108 25.87 -20.78 -4.97
N ARG A 109 25.90 -21.52 -6.10
CA ARG A 109 26.16 -20.96 -7.42
C ARG A 109 24.91 -20.25 -7.96
N PRO A 110 24.96 -18.93 -8.21
CA PRO A 110 23.77 -18.15 -8.59
C PRO A 110 23.02 -18.69 -9.81
N GLN A 111 23.75 -19.18 -10.81
CA GLN A 111 23.17 -19.74 -12.04
C GLN A 111 22.31 -20.98 -11.76
N VAL A 112 22.82 -21.90 -10.93
CA VAL A 112 22.10 -23.13 -10.55
C VAL A 112 20.89 -22.78 -9.69
N LEU A 113 21.05 -21.87 -8.74
CA LEU A 113 19.97 -21.38 -7.90
C LEU A 113 18.83 -20.79 -8.75
N GLN A 114 19.16 -19.96 -9.75
CA GLN A 114 18.16 -19.41 -10.67
C GLN A 114 17.49 -20.49 -11.51
N GLU A 115 18.21 -21.48 -12.02
CA GLU A 115 17.62 -22.56 -12.79
C GLU A 115 16.61 -23.39 -11.97
N ILE A 116 16.91 -23.63 -10.69
CA ILE A 116 15.97 -24.27 -9.75
C ILE A 116 14.70 -23.42 -9.59
N LEU A 117 14.87 -22.11 -9.38
CA LEU A 117 13.76 -21.18 -9.20
C LEU A 117 12.91 -21.03 -10.47
N ILE A 118 13.54 -20.95 -11.65
CA ILE A 118 12.86 -20.90 -12.95
C ILE A 118 12.03 -22.17 -13.15
N ARG A 119 12.59 -23.34 -12.86
CA ARG A 119 11.85 -24.61 -12.94
C ARG A 119 10.66 -24.63 -11.97
N ALA A 120 10.86 -24.20 -10.72
CA ALA A 120 9.80 -24.17 -9.71
C ALA A 120 8.71 -23.11 -10.01
N ALA A 121 9.06 -22.03 -10.72
CA ALA A 121 8.14 -20.97 -11.11
C ALA A 121 7.33 -21.27 -12.39
N LYS A 122 7.67 -22.34 -13.13
CA LYS A 122 7.16 -22.60 -14.49
C LYS A 122 5.63 -22.55 -14.61
N ASP A 123 4.91 -23.06 -13.62
CA ASP A 123 3.44 -23.13 -13.63
C ASP A 123 2.78 -22.00 -12.80
N LEU A 124 3.55 -20.99 -12.40
CA LEU A 124 3.07 -19.85 -11.62
C LEU A 124 2.76 -18.64 -12.54
N PRO A 125 1.72 -17.85 -12.22
CA PRO A 125 1.38 -16.64 -12.97
C PRO A 125 2.30 -15.49 -12.57
N ILE A 126 3.58 -15.58 -12.94
CA ILE A 126 4.61 -14.58 -12.61
C ILE A 126 5.15 -14.03 -13.91
N TYR A 127 5.05 -12.72 -14.07
CA TYR A 127 5.48 -12.02 -15.27
C TYR A 127 6.61 -11.03 -14.97
N THR A 128 6.78 -10.62 -13.71
CA THR A 128 7.86 -9.72 -13.30
C THR A 128 9.12 -10.46 -12.87
N LYS A 129 10.25 -9.89 -13.27
CA LYS A 129 11.59 -10.32 -12.86
C LYS A 129 12.23 -9.22 -12.01
N ASP A 130 13.33 -9.54 -11.35
CA ASP A 130 14.16 -8.50 -10.73
C ASP A 130 14.95 -7.72 -11.81
N PRO A 131 15.68 -6.64 -11.46
CA PRO A 131 16.46 -5.87 -12.42
C PRO A 131 17.55 -6.66 -13.16
N LYS A 132 17.97 -7.83 -12.66
CA LYS A 132 18.93 -8.72 -13.32
C LYS A 132 18.27 -9.69 -14.29
N GLY A 133 16.93 -9.68 -14.37
CA GLY A 133 16.15 -10.63 -15.16
C GLY A 133 15.92 -11.97 -14.45
N ASP A 134 16.17 -12.04 -13.15
CA ASP A 134 16.07 -13.24 -12.33
C ASP A 134 14.67 -13.44 -11.74
N VAL A 135 14.36 -14.68 -11.35
CA VAL A 135 13.12 -14.99 -10.64
C VAL A 135 13.18 -14.37 -9.24
N ARG A 136 12.16 -13.58 -8.90
CA ARG A 136 12.06 -12.89 -7.61
C ARG A 136 11.80 -13.91 -6.50
N TYR A 137 12.80 -14.18 -5.67
CA TYR A 137 12.69 -15.10 -4.55
C TYR A 137 12.85 -14.38 -3.20
N CYS A 138 12.21 -14.90 -2.15
CA CYS A 138 12.45 -14.49 -0.77
C CYS A 138 13.14 -15.63 -0.03
N THR A 139 14.39 -15.43 0.35
CA THR A 139 15.18 -16.39 1.13
C THR A 139 14.64 -16.56 2.54
N THR A 140 14.15 -15.49 3.18
CA THR A 140 13.57 -15.55 4.54
C THR A 140 12.27 -16.35 4.61
N CYS A 141 11.36 -16.14 3.64
CA CYS A 141 10.06 -16.82 3.62
C CYS A 141 10.07 -18.12 2.82
N HIS A 142 11.18 -18.43 2.13
CA HIS A 142 11.31 -19.49 1.14
C HIS A 142 10.16 -19.51 0.12
N VAL A 143 9.84 -18.34 -0.45
CA VAL A 143 8.73 -18.19 -1.39
C VAL A 143 9.19 -17.52 -2.66
N ILE A 144 8.73 -18.03 -3.80
CA ILE A 144 8.82 -17.33 -5.08
C ILE A 144 7.79 -16.21 -5.00
N LYS A 145 8.23 -14.95 -5.12
CA LYS A 145 7.37 -13.79 -4.91
C LYS A 145 6.40 -13.70 -6.10
N PRO A 146 5.07 -13.72 -5.86
CA PRO A 146 4.12 -13.28 -6.86
C PRO A 146 4.43 -11.85 -7.34
N ASP A 147 3.87 -11.48 -8.48
CA ASP A 147 3.97 -10.11 -8.96
C ASP A 147 3.49 -9.12 -7.89
N ARG A 148 4.16 -7.96 -7.79
CA ARG A 148 3.89 -6.91 -6.78
C ARG A 148 3.99 -7.36 -5.31
N CYS A 149 4.47 -8.57 -5.02
CA CYS A 149 4.69 -9.06 -3.66
C CYS A 149 6.08 -8.67 -3.14
N HIS A 150 6.16 -8.18 -1.90
CA HIS A 150 7.43 -7.84 -1.27
C HIS A 150 7.49 -8.35 0.17
N HIS A 151 8.70 -8.67 0.63
CA HIS A 151 8.94 -9.03 2.03
C HIS A 151 8.92 -7.77 2.88
N CYS A 152 8.16 -7.79 3.98
CA CYS A 152 8.22 -6.75 4.99
C CYS A 152 9.09 -7.24 6.16
N PRO A 153 10.28 -6.65 6.41
CA PRO A 153 11.15 -7.08 7.50
C PRO A 153 10.52 -6.91 8.89
N VAL A 154 9.68 -5.86 9.06
CA VAL A 154 9.00 -5.59 10.33
C VAL A 154 7.97 -6.66 10.66
N CYS A 155 7.15 -7.05 9.67
CA CYS A 155 6.17 -8.14 9.82
C CYS A 155 6.81 -9.53 9.68
N ASN A 156 8.04 -9.59 9.16
CA ASN A 156 8.79 -10.80 8.82
C ASN A 156 8.01 -11.79 7.93
N VAL A 157 7.33 -11.27 6.92
CA VAL A 157 6.53 -12.07 5.98
C VAL A 157 6.38 -11.36 4.63
N CYS A 158 6.24 -12.14 3.56
CA CYS A 158 5.88 -11.63 2.23
C CYS A 158 4.41 -11.21 2.17
N ILE A 159 4.17 -9.98 1.71
CA ILE A 159 2.84 -9.37 1.60
C ILE A 159 2.50 -9.14 0.13
N LEU A 160 1.30 -9.59 -0.25
CA LEU A 160 0.74 -9.40 -1.59
C LEU A 160 0.41 -7.93 -1.84
N LYS A 161 0.80 -7.43 -3.02
CA LYS A 161 0.65 -6.01 -3.42
C LYS A 161 1.08 -5.05 -2.31
N LEU A 162 2.27 -5.28 -1.72
CA LEU A 162 2.73 -4.51 -0.58
C LEU A 162 2.88 -3.04 -0.95
N ASP A 163 2.16 -2.16 -0.26
CA ASP A 163 2.30 -0.73 -0.42
C ASP A 163 3.33 -0.17 0.56
N HIS A 164 3.11 -0.37 1.86
CA HIS A 164 4.07 -0.01 2.91
C HIS A 164 3.73 -0.71 4.23
N HIS A 165 4.69 -0.68 5.16
CA HIS A 165 4.42 -0.98 6.57
C HIS A 165 4.02 0.30 7.30
N CYS A 166 2.84 0.33 7.91
CA CYS A 166 2.35 1.50 8.62
C CYS A 166 2.43 1.28 10.14
N VAL A 167 3.36 1.98 10.78
CA VAL A 167 3.55 1.90 12.24
C VAL A 167 2.33 2.39 13.03
N PHE A 168 1.55 3.31 12.46
CA PHE A 168 0.30 3.82 13.06
C PHE A 168 -0.84 2.79 13.08
N LEU A 169 -0.74 1.77 12.23
CA LEU A 169 -1.71 0.68 12.14
C LEU A 169 -1.20 -0.61 12.80
N ASN A 170 0.09 -0.66 13.16
CA ASN A 170 0.78 -1.90 13.52
C ASN A 170 0.60 -3.02 12.47
N ASN A 171 0.49 -2.63 11.20
CA ASN A 171 0.09 -3.55 10.14
C ASN A 171 0.67 -3.10 8.79
N CYS A 172 0.84 -4.06 7.89
CA CYS A 172 1.13 -3.75 6.49
C CYS A 172 -0.13 -3.31 5.77
N VAL A 173 0.02 -2.29 4.93
CA VAL A 173 -0.96 -1.92 3.94
C VAL A 173 -0.61 -2.62 2.63
N GLY A 174 -1.52 -3.42 2.10
CA GLY A 174 -1.34 -4.19 0.88
C GLY A 174 -2.68 -4.63 0.30
N PHE A 175 -2.68 -5.73 -0.47
CA PHE A 175 -3.85 -6.16 -1.25
C PHE A 175 -5.16 -6.25 -0.44
N SER A 176 -5.14 -6.88 0.74
CA SER A 176 -6.34 -7.17 1.53
C SER A 176 -6.98 -5.95 2.22
N ASN A 177 -6.23 -4.87 2.42
CA ASN A 177 -6.67 -3.73 3.23
C ASN A 177 -6.41 -2.35 2.61
N TYR A 178 -5.83 -2.25 1.40
CA TYR A 178 -5.54 -0.96 0.75
C TYR A 178 -6.79 -0.07 0.62
N LYS A 179 -7.93 -0.64 0.23
CA LYS A 179 -9.20 0.08 0.16
C LYS A 179 -9.61 0.65 1.54
N PHE A 180 -9.51 -0.15 2.60
CA PHE A 180 -9.89 0.29 3.95
C PHE A 180 -8.99 1.43 4.42
N PHE A 181 -7.70 1.33 4.12
CA PHE A 181 -6.72 2.37 4.40
C PHE A 181 -7.09 3.69 3.70
N LEU A 182 -7.36 3.67 2.39
CA LEU A 182 -7.78 4.88 1.65
C LEU A 182 -9.05 5.51 2.24
N LEU A 183 -10.04 4.68 2.60
CA LEU A 183 -11.27 5.16 3.23
C LEU A 183 -11.02 5.71 4.64
N ALA A 184 -10.15 5.10 5.43
CA ALA A 184 -9.81 5.57 6.77
C ALA A 184 -9.16 6.97 6.71
N VAL A 185 -8.23 7.18 5.77
CA VAL A 185 -7.61 8.50 5.56
C VAL A 185 -8.65 9.50 5.03
N MET A 186 -9.49 9.11 4.06
CA MET A 186 -10.55 9.96 3.51
C MET A 186 -11.55 10.43 4.58
N TYR A 187 -12.09 9.51 5.38
CA TYR A 187 -13.01 9.86 6.46
C TYR A 187 -12.32 10.62 7.59
N GLY A 188 -11.03 10.36 7.84
CA GLY A 188 -10.20 11.15 8.75
C GLY A 188 -10.08 12.61 8.30
N VAL A 189 -9.82 12.86 7.01
CA VAL A 189 -9.78 14.21 6.42
C VAL A 189 -11.14 14.90 6.56
N LEU A 190 -12.23 14.22 6.17
CA LEU A 190 -13.59 14.78 6.24
C LEU A 190 -13.98 15.12 7.69
N LEU A 191 -13.68 14.23 8.64
CA LEU A 191 -13.90 14.47 10.06
C LEU A 191 -13.09 15.68 10.56
N CYS A 192 -11.82 15.79 10.18
CA CYS A 192 -10.97 16.92 10.57
C CYS A 192 -11.45 18.24 9.98
N ILE A 193 -11.83 18.28 8.70
CA ILE A 193 -12.37 19.48 8.03
C ILE A 193 -13.65 19.93 8.72
N PHE A 194 -14.60 19.01 8.94
CA PHE A 194 -15.86 19.32 9.59
C PHE A 194 -15.66 19.84 11.02
N THR A 195 -14.84 19.14 11.80
CA THR A 195 -14.52 19.51 13.18
C THR A 195 -13.83 20.87 13.26
N SER A 196 -12.87 21.12 12.36
CA SER A 196 -12.18 22.41 12.25
C SER A 196 -13.14 23.54 11.88
N ALA A 197 -13.99 23.36 10.88
CA ALA A 197 -14.94 24.38 10.43
C ALA A 197 -15.92 24.80 11.54
N VAL A 198 -16.51 23.83 12.24
CA VAL A 198 -17.43 24.10 13.36
C VAL A 198 -16.69 24.74 14.54
N SER A 199 -15.49 24.27 14.86
CA SER A 199 -14.67 24.83 15.95
C SER A 199 -14.20 26.24 15.64
N LEU A 200 -13.85 26.55 14.39
CA LEU A 200 -13.51 27.90 13.92
C LEU A 200 -14.71 28.82 14.04
N TYR A 201 -15.88 28.38 13.57
CA TYR A 201 -17.12 29.15 13.70
C TYR A 201 -17.40 29.51 15.17
N CYS A 202 -17.38 28.54 16.08
CA CYS A 202 -17.58 28.79 17.51
C CYS A 202 -16.49 29.68 18.10
N SER A 203 -15.23 29.52 17.66
CA SER A 203 -14.12 30.38 18.09
C SER A 203 -14.37 31.83 17.69
N ILE A 204 -14.79 32.10 16.45
CA ILE A 204 -15.14 33.45 15.97
C ILE A 204 -16.24 34.04 16.86
N LEU A 205 -17.27 33.28 17.22
CA LEU A 205 -18.35 33.75 18.10
C LEU A 205 -17.87 34.10 19.52
N PHE A 206 -16.88 33.38 20.07
CA PHE A 206 -16.24 33.77 21.33
C PHE A 206 -15.45 35.08 21.20
N TRP A 207 -14.76 35.29 20.08
CA TRP A 207 -13.97 36.51 19.84
C TRP A 207 -14.86 37.73 19.54
N THR A 208 -16.04 37.54 18.96
CA THR A 208 -17.02 38.60 18.73
C THR A 208 -17.96 38.83 19.91
N HIS A 209 -17.70 38.20 21.07
CA HIS A 209 -18.51 38.30 22.29
C HIS A 209 -19.98 37.87 22.12
N GLN A 210 -20.29 37.04 21.11
CA GLN A 210 -21.62 36.49 20.89
C GLN A 210 -21.87 35.21 21.72
N LEU A 211 -20.80 34.59 22.23
CA LEU A 211 -20.85 33.50 23.20
C LEU A 211 -20.25 33.94 24.55
N PRO A 212 -20.76 33.44 25.69
CA PRO A 212 -20.22 33.76 27.00
C PRO A 212 -18.79 33.22 27.14
N ASN A 213 -17.96 33.92 27.92
CA ASN A 213 -16.64 33.41 28.28
C ASN A 213 -16.81 32.13 29.12
N SER A 214 -16.47 30.99 28.53
CA SER A 214 -16.58 29.66 29.12
C SER A 214 -15.20 29.00 29.21
N PRO A 215 -14.92 28.15 30.22
CA PRO A 215 -13.72 27.31 30.23
C PRO A 215 -13.59 26.44 28.96
N SER A 216 -14.70 26.12 28.28
CA SER A 216 -14.70 25.37 27.01
C SER A 216 -14.02 26.12 25.84
N LYS A 217 -13.76 27.43 25.96
CA LYS A 217 -13.10 28.22 24.90
C LYS A 217 -11.71 27.68 24.54
N VAL A 218 -10.89 27.35 25.54
CA VAL A 218 -9.53 26.85 25.31
C VAL A 218 -9.50 25.50 24.60
N PRO A 219 -10.20 24.44 25.06
CA PRO A 219 -10.19 23.16 24.37
C PRO A 219 -10.78 23.24 22.95
N ILE A 220 -11.76 24.11 22.69
CA ILE A 220 -12.31 24.32 21.33
C ILE A 220 -11.26 24.96 20.40
N ILE A 221 -10.50 25.95 20.87
CA ILE A 221 -9.42 26.55 20.07
C ILE A 221 -8.32 25.52 19.78
N VAL A 222 -7.93 24.72 20.77
CA VAL A 222 -6.97 23.63 20.59
C VAL A 222 -7.49 22.60 19.58
N LEU A 223 -8.77 22.22 19.68
CA LEU A 223 -9.42 21.31 18.74
C LEU A 223 -9.37 21.86 17.31
N PHE A 224 -9.73 23.14 17.11
CA PHE A 224 -9.61 23.82 15.82
C PHE A 224 -8.18 23.75 15.27
N SER A 225 -7.18 24.13 16.06
CA SER A 225 -5.79 24.16 15.60
C SER A 225 -5.29 22.76 15.21
N LEU A 226 -5.49 21.76 16.08
CA LEU A 226 -5.03 20.39 15.83
C LEU A 226 -5.74 19.77 14.63
N THR A 227 -7.07 19.87 14.54
CA THR A 227 -7.83 19.29 13.43
C THR A 227 -7.52 19.96 12.10
N THR A 228 -7.20 21.24 12.09
CA THR A 228 -6.74 21.94 10.87
C THR A 228 -5.38 21.40 10.40
N ILE A 229 -4.42 21.24 11.31
CA ILE A 229 -3.09 20.69 10.99
C ILE A 229 -3.23 19.26 10.46
N PHE A 230 -3.99 18.41 11.15
CA PHE A 230 -4.23 17.04 10.70
C PHE A 230 -5.00 16.98 9.37
N ALA A 231 -5.99 17.85 9.14
CA ALA A 231 -6.69 17.91 7.86
C ALA A 231 -5.73 18.14 6.69
N ILE A 232 -4.78 19.08 6.83
CA ILE A 232 -3.80 19.38 5.78
C ILE A 232 -2.86 18.20 5.54
N ILE A 233 -2.27 17.65 6.61
CA ILE A 233 -1.32 16.52 6.51
C ILE A 233 -2.00 15.31 5.88
N LEU A 234 -3.18 14.94 6.38
CA LEU A 234 -3.92 13.79 5.88
C LEU A 234 -4.45 14.01 4.47
N PHE A 235 -4.80 15.24 4.09
CA PHE A 235 -5.23 15.56 2.73
C PHE A 235 -4.10 15.37 1.73
N LEU A 236 -2.90 15.89 2.01
CA LEU A 236 -1.73 15.70 1.16
C LEU A 236 -1.40 14.21 1.01
N PHE A 237 -1.43 13.47 2.12
CA PHE A 237 -1.21 12.03 2.13
C PHE A 237 -2.27 11.27 1.31
N LEU A 238 -3.55 11.61 1.48
CA LEU A 238 -4.65 11.05 0.72
C LEU A 238 -4.49 11.35 -0.77
N PHE A 239 -4.13 12.58 -1.12
CA PHE A 239 -3.94 13.01 -2.50
C PHE A 239 -2.87 12.16 -3.19
N THR A 240 -1.70 12.00 -2.57
CA THR A 240 -0.63 11.13 -3.09
C THR A 240 -1.13 9.70 -3.30
N HIS A 241 -1.76 9.09 -2.30
CA HIS A 241 -2.26 7.72 -2.42
C HIS A 241 -3.41 7.57 -3.42
N PHE A 242 -4.22 8.62 -3.60
CA PHE A 242 -5.27 8.63 -4.62
C PHE A 242 -4.68 8.68 -6.03
N VAL A 243 -3.62 9.47 -6.24
CA VAL A 243 -2.85 9.47 -7.50
C VAL A 243 -2.22 8.10 -7.75
N LEU A 244 -1.60 7.49 -6.74
CA LEU A 244 -1.07 6.12 -6.83
C LEU A 244 -2.16 5.10 -7.22
N ALA A 245 -3.35 5.20 -6.63
CA ALA A 245 -4.50 4.36 -7.00
C ALA A 245 -4.99 4.61 -8.44
N LEU A 246 -4.99 5.87 -8.90
CA LEU A 246 -5.33 6.23 -10.28
C LEU A 246 -4.32 5.66 -11.28
N LEU A 247 -3.03 5.64 -10.93
CA LEU A 247 -1.95 5.11 -11.77
C LEU A 247 -1.76 3.60 -11.59
N ASN A 248 -2.44 2.97 -10.63
CA ASN A 248 -2.24 1.56 -10.24
C ASN A 248 -0.79 1.22 -9.88
N VAL A 249 -0.13 2.13 -9.17
CA VAL A 249 1.24 1.98 -8.65
C VAL A 249 1.15 1.93 -7.12
N THR A 250 1.92 1.07 -6.48
CA THR A 250 2.10 1.09 -5.01
C THR A 250 3.19 2.07 -4.62
N SER A 251 3.16 2.57 -3.40
CA SER A 251 4.24 3.41 -2.84
C SER A 251 5.60 2.73 -2.90
N ARG A 252 5.64 1.38 -2.83
CA ARG A 252 6.85 0.58 -2.94
C ARG A 252 7.42 0.62 -4.37
N GLU A 253 6.58 0.38 -5.37
CA GLU A 253 6.94 0.43 -6.79
C GLU A 253 7.35 1.84 -7.21
N ASN A 254 6.63 2.88 -6.74
CA ASN A 254 6.98 4.26 -7.03
C ASN A 254 8.39 4.63 -6.52
N LYS A 255 8.80 4.10 -5.36
CA LYS A 255 10.15 4.34 -4.81
C LYS A 255 11.22 3.61 -5.61
N ASP A 256 10.95 2.38 -6.03
CA ASP A 256 11.90 1.62 -6.84
C ASP A 256 12.19 2.35 -8.16
N ASN A 257 11.16 2.90 -8.82
CA ASN A 257 11.33 3.69 -10.05
C ASN A 257 12.19 4.94 -9.85
N THR A 258 12.00 5.67 -8.73
CA THR A 258 12.77 6.92 -8.48
C THR A 258 14.24 6.69 -8.12
N VAL A 259 14.63 5.48 -7.71
CA VAL A 259 16.02 5.16 -7.37
C VAL A 259 16.84 4.89 -8.63
N ASP A 260 16.24 4.24 -9.64
CA ASP A 260 16.91 3.96 -10.93
C ASP A 260 17.22 5.25 -11.71
N ASP A 261 16.41 6.30 -11.61
CA ASP A 261 16.65 7.61 -12.26
C ASP A 261 17.92 8.34 -11.76
N THR A 262 18.48 7.94 -10.61
CA THR A 262 19.71 8.54 -10.08
C THR A 262 20.99 7.81 -10.47
N ALA A 263 20.88 6.69 -11.19
CA ALA A 263 21.99 5.78 -11.47
C ALA A 263 22.56 5.84 -12.90
N ASP A 264 21.89 6.47 -13.87
CA ASP A 264 22.41 6.56 -15.24
C ASP A 264 21.84 7.76 -16.03
N ASP A 265 22.67 8.77 -16.32
CA ASP A 265 22.36 9.92 -17.20
C ASP A 265 22.26 9.50 -18.69
N THR A 266 22.19 8.21 -19.01
CA THR A 266 22.08 7.71 -20.40
C THR A 266 20.85 6.84 -20.70
N ALA A 267 19.89 6.74 -19.78
CA ALA A 267 18.63 6.06 -20.06
C ALA A 267 17.62 6.99 -20.76
N ASP A 268 17.27 6.59 -21.97
CA ASP A 268 16.26 7.17 -22.84
C ASP A 268 14.93 7.44 -22.12
N ASP A 269 14.32 8.56 -22.48
CA ASP A 269 13.11 9.18 -21.91
C ASP A 269 11.87 8.29 -22.09
N THR A 270 11.70 7.29 -21.21
CA THR A 270 10.60 6.30 -21.25
C THR A 270 9.73 6.31 -20.00
N THR A 271 9.64 7.48 -19.32
CA THR A 271 8.95 7.60 -18.04
C THR A 271 7.42 7.49 -18.12
N GLU A 272 6.82 7.58 -19.32
CA GLU A 272 5.39 7.31 -19.54
C GLU A 272 5.08 5.90 -20.13
N GLU A 273 6.08 5.15 -20.62
CA GLU A 273 5.83 3.90 -21.36
C GLU A 273 5.79 2.60 -20.53
N ASN A 274 6.26 2.58 -19.27
CA ASN A 274 6.62 1.30 -18.61
C ASN A 274 5.91 0.94 -17.29
N ASN A 275 4.69 1.45 -17.01
CA ASN A 275 3.87 0.84 -15.94
C ASN A 275 2.96 -0.26 -16.53
N PRO A 276 3.32 -1.55 -16.41
CA PRO A 276 2.55 -2.64 -16.99
C PRO A 276 1.15 -2.75 -16.40
N TYR A 277 0.93 -2.28 -15.17
CA TYR A 277 -0.35 -2.39 -14.47
C TYR A 277 -1.30 -1.22 -14.75
N TYR A 278 -0.91 -0.25 -15.59
CA TYR A 278 -1.80 0.86 -15.93
C TYR A 278 -2.87 0.43 -16.94
N LEU A 279 -4.14 0.47 -16.52
CA LEU A 279 -5.28 0.07 -17.34
C LEU A 279 -6.19 1.26 -17.72
N GLY A 280 -5.76 2.48 -17.38
CA GLY A 280 -6.58 3.69 -17.39
C GLY A 280 -7.26 3.96 -16.04
N PHE A 281 -7.39 5.25 -15.69
CA PHE A 281 -7.86 5.72 -14.38
C PHE A 281 -9.12 5.02 -13.84
N SER A 282 -10.13 4.84 -14.69
CA SER A 282 -11.40 4.19 -14.27
C SER A 282 -11.26 2.69 -14.01
N LYS A 283 -10.44 1.98 -14.78
CA LYS A 283 -10.17 0.55 -14.53
C LYS A 283 -9.31 0.39 -13.27
N ASN A 284 -8.29 1.24 -13.11
CA ASN A 284 -7.40 1.22 -11.95
C ASN A 284 -8.15 1.49 -10.62
N LEU A 285 -9.06 2.46 -10.59
CA LEU A 285 -9.91 2.67 -9.42
C LEU A 285 -10.81 1.46 -9.13
N ARG A 286 -11.31 0.77 -10.16
CA ARG A 286 -12.11 -0.45 -9.97
C ARG A 286 -11.29 -1.61 -9.42
N GLU A 287 -10.00 -1.71 -9.73
CA GLU A 287 -9.12 -2.71 -9.10
C GLU A 287 -9.10 -2.56 -7.57
N VAL A 288 -9.20 -1.34 -7.05
CA VAL A 288 -9.21 -1.05 -5.60
C VAL A 288 -10.62 -1.08 -5.01
N PHE A 289 -11.59 -0.40 -5.63
CA PHE A 289 -12.93 -0.17 -5.07
C PHE A 289 -14.00 -1.15 -5.58
N GLY A 290 -13.72 -1.91 -6.62
CA GLY A 290 -14.63 -2.88 -7.22
C GLY A 290 -15.58 -2.30 -8.24
N ASN A 291 -16.35 -3.19 -8.88
CA ASN A 291 -17.34 -2.82 -9.91
C ASN A 291 -18.62 -2.22 -9.31
N GLU A 292 -19.00 -2.64 -8.10
CA GLU A 292 -20.23 -2.20 -7.45
C GLU A 292 -20.04 -0.90 -6.66
N LYS A 293 -20.44 0.22 -7.26
CA LYS A 293 -20.30 1.58 -6.67
C LYS A 293 -20.88 1.74 -5.26
N LYS A 294 -21.94 0.98 -4.93
CA LYS A 294 -22.56 1.02 -3.59
C LYS A 294 -21.60 0.65 -2.45
N TYR A 295 -20.53 -0.11 -2.75
CA TYR A 295 -19.53 -0.48 -1.75
C TYR A 295 -18.32 0.46 -1.72
N TRP A 296 -18.20 1.42 -2.65
CA TRP A 296 -16.98 2.23 -2.78
C TRP A 296 -16.62 2.98 -1.50
N PHE A 297 -17.63 3.53 -0.83
CA PHE A 297 -17.48 4.31 0.40
C PHE A 297 -17.72 3.49 1.67
N LEU A 298 -17.86 2.17 1.56
CA LEU A 298 -18.00 1.28 2.71
C LEU A 298 -16.73 0.46 2.90
N PRO A 299 -16.27 0.24 4.14
CA PRO A 299 -15.09 -0.58 4.42
C PRO A 299 -15.44 -2.07 4.32
N ILE A 300 -15.98 -2.51 3.18
CA ILE A 300 -16.28 -3.89 2.83
C ILE A 300 -15.30 -4.28 1.71
N PHE A 301 -14.71 -5.48 1.78
CA PHE A 301 -13.75 -5.90 0.76
C PHE A 301 -14.47 -5.99 -0.59
N SER A 302 -13.96 -5.28 -1.58
CA SER A 302 -14.51 -5.28 -2.94
C SER A 302 -13.42 -5.05 -4.00
N SER A 303 -12.15 -5.13 -3.61
CA SER A 303 -11.03 -5.06 -4.55
C SER A 303 -11.09 -6.26 -5.49
N LEU A 304 -10.65 -6.08 -6.74
CA LEU A 304 -10.66 -7.12 -7.76
C LEU A 304 -9.38 -7.97 -7.68
N GLY A 305 -9.42 -9.15 -8.30
CA GLY A 305 -8.29 -10.07 -8.36
C GLY A 305 -8.11 -10.94 -7.11
N ASP A 306 -7.03 -11.70 -7.09
CA ASP A 306 -6.66 -12.64 -6.03
C ASP A 306 -5.40 -12.20 -5.25
N GLY A 307 -4.80 -11.08 -5.65
CA GLY A 307 -3.59 -10.51 -5.06
C GLY A 307 -2.29 -11.18 -5.51
N VAL A 308 -2.36 -12.22 -6.34
CA VAL A 308 -1.17 -12.89 -6.90
C VAL A 308 -1.04 -12.74 -8.40
N SER A 309 -2.14 -12.42 -9.09
CA SER A 309 -2.19 -12.10 -10.51
C SER A 309 -2.86 -10.74 -10.70
N PHE A 310 -2.31 -9.94 -11.62
CA PHE A 310 -2.80 -8.58 -11.88
C PHE A 310 -2.91 -8.36 -13.39
N PRO A 311 -4.00 -7.76 -13.87
CA PRO A 311 -4.13 -7.41 -15.28
C PRO A 311 -3.06 -6.39 -15.69
N MET A 312 -2.50 -6.59 -16.88
CA MET A 312 -1.52 -5.70 -17.51
C MET A 312 -2.06 -5.08 -18.81
N GLY A 313 -1.48 -3.97 -19.27
CA GLY A 313 -1.88 -3.24 -20.48
C GLY A 313 -1.52 -3.94 -21.81
N GLU A 314 -2.00 -3.42 -22.94
CA GLU A 314 -1.80 -4.05 -24.27
C GLU A 314 -0.34 -4.12 -24.72
N VAL A 315 0.49 -3.11 -24.43
CA VAL A 315 1.93 -3.11 -24.77
C VAL A 315 2.67 -4.28 -24.08
N THR A 316 2.19 -4.67 -22.90
CA THR A 316 2.75 -5.79 -22.13
C THR A 316 2.20 -7.16 -22.54
N MET A 317 1.07 -7.25 -23.25
CA MET A 317 0.65 -8.53 -23.85
C MET A 317 1.65 -9.01 -24.92
N ASP A 318 2.32 -8.09 -25.61
CA ASP A 318 3.40 -8.41 -26.54
C ASP A 318 4.68 -8.85 -25.81
N ILE A 319 4.99 -8.27 -24.65
CA ILE A 319 6.06 -8.73 -23.76
C ILE A 319 5.73 -10.12 -23.19
N GLU A 320 4.50 -10.37 -22.74
CA GLU A 320 4.01 -11.67 -22.26
C GLU A 320 4.11 -12.74 -23.35
N LYS A 321 3.70 -12.41 -24.58
CA LYS A 321 3.85 -13.28 -25.75
C LYS A 321 5.32 -13.58 -26.03
N ASN A 322 6.18 -12.56 -26.00
CA ASN A 322 7.61 -12.70 -26.27
C ASN A 322 8.35 -13.47 -25.16
N ALA A 323 7.98 -13.27 -23.89
CA ALA A 323 8.52 -14.00 -22.74
C ALA A 323 8.06 -15.46 -22.72
N ALA A 324 6.79 -15.73 -23.07
CA ALA A 324 6.28 -17.08 -23.22
C ALA A 324 6.94 -17.83 -24.40
N ILE A 325 7.30 -17.12 -25.47
CA ILE A 325 8.09 -17.67 -26.59
C ILE A 325 9.53 -17.97 -26.14
N ALA A 326 10.16 -17.08 -25.37
CA ALA A 326 11.53 -17.27 -24.86
C ALA A 326 11.66 -18.40 -23.83
N ALA A 327 10.58 -18.74 -23.13
CA ALA A 327 10.52 -19.85 -22.17
C ALA A 327 10.37 -21.25 -22.83
N LYS A 328 10.18 -21.33 -24.15
CA LYS A 328 10.16 -22.62 -24.87
C LYS A 328 11.58 -23.11 -25.15
N PRO A 329 11.87 -24.42 -24.96
CA PRO A 329 13.18 -24.99 -25.31
C PRO A 329 13.43 -24.92 -26.83
N PRO A 330 14.70 -24.95 -27.29
CA PRO A 330 15.09 -24.64 -28.68
C PRO A 330 14.64 -25.63 -29.77
N SER A 331 13.74 -26.58 -29.48
CA SER A 331 13.37 -27.65 -30.40
C SER A 331 12.08 -27.41 -31.19
N GLU A 332 11.38 -26.29 -31.02
CA GLU A 332 10.12 -26.01 -31.75
C GLU A 332 10.12 -24.75 -32.64
N SER A 333 11.19 -23.94 -32.64
CA SER A 333 11.22 -22.70 -33.46
C SER A 333 11.64 -22.92 -34.92
N HIS A 334 12.14 -24.10 -35.28
CA HIS A 334 12.66 -24.38 -36.62
C HIS A 334 11.63 -24.90 -37.64
N SER A 335 10.41 -25.23 -37.21
CA SER A 335 9.37 -25.79 -38.10
C SER A 335 8.40 -24.76 -38.67
N GLN A 336 8.37 -23.52 -38.20
CA GLN A 336 7.44 -22.47 -38.71
C GLN A 336 8.08 -21.47 -39.70
N LEU A 337 9.40 -21.50 -39.89
CA LEU A 337 10.11 -20.58 -40.79
C LEU A 337 10.29 -21.12 -42.23
N LEU A 338 9.87 -22.37 -42.51
CA LEU A 338 10.06 -23.01 -43.83
C LEU A 338 8.79 -23.09 -44.69
N GLU A 339 7.60 -22.85 -44.15
CA GLU A 339 6.34 -23.00 -44.90
C GLU A 339 5.88 -21.73 -45.66
N VAL A 340 6.54 -20.58 -45.45
CA VAL A 340 6.11 -19.30 -46.08
C VAL A 340 6.85 -19.01 -47.41
N LYS A 341 7.86 -19.80 -47.81
CA LYS A 341 8.71 -19.47 -48.98
C LYS A 341 8.46 -20.23 -50.28
N THR A 342 7.41 -21.05 -50.40
CA THR A 342 7.21 -21.87 -51.61
C THR A 342 5.81 -21.83 -52.21
N THR A 343 5.22 -20.66 -52.44
CA THR A 343 4.16 -20.51 -53.46
C THR A 343 4.02 -19.07 -53.95
N GLN A 344 4.81 -18.66 -54.94
CA GLN A 344 4.40 -17.63 -55.91
C GLN A 344 5.34 -17.57 -57.12
N LYS A 345 4.97 -18.28 -58.19
CA LYS A 345 5.05 -17.94 -59.63
C LYS A 345 5.07 -19.21 -60.49
N PRO A 346 4.39 -19.21 -61.66
CA PRO A 346 4.88 -18.48 -62.83
C PRO A 346 4.19 -17.13 -63.06
#